data_AF-A0A7S3QDK3-F1
#
_entry.id   AF-A0A7S3QDK3-F1
#
_cell.length_a   1.000
_cell.length_b   1.000
_cell.length_c   1.000
_cell.angle_alpha   90.00
_cell.angle_beta   90.00
_cell.angle_gamma   90.00
#
_symmetry.space_group_name_H-M   'P 1'
#
loop_
_entity.id
_entity.type
_entity.pdbx_description
1 polymer ?
#
loop_
_entity_poly.entity_id
_entity_poly.type
_entity_poly.pdbx_seq_one_letter_code
_entity_poly.pdbx_strand_id
1 'polypeptide(L)'
;TNLSMFLSIIVLLFVLFAIVTLSISKVASSLIVKTRSFLADIPIGTPDAILQIVEKFKRCKDPRKVNICIGAYRDEIGSPVILSSVTEAEKMMMKDPSRN
;
A
#
# COMPACT_ATOMS: atom_id res chain seq x y z
N THR A 1 -10.28 22.38 -58.36
CA THR A 1 -9.34 21.22 -58.31
C THR A 1 -8.27 21.38 -57.26
N ASN A 2 -7.62 22.54 -57.11
CA ASN A 2 -6.54 22.75 -56.12
C ASN A 2 -6.95 22.48 -54.65
N LEU A 3 -8.08 23.00 -54.17
CA LEU A 3 -8.49 22.83 -52.76
C LEU A 3 -8.82 21.36 -52.39
N SER A 4 -9.42 20.60 -53.32
CA SER A 4 -9.67 19.17 -53.14
C SER A 4 -8.38 18.35 -53.09
N MET A 5 -7.36 18.77 -53.86
CA MET A 5 -6.04 18.13 -53.86
C MET A 5 -5.31 18.37 -52.54
N PHE A 6 -5.37 19.59 -52.00
CA PHE A 6 -4.80 19.93 -50.68
C PHE A 6 -5.46 19.14 -49.54
N LEU A 7 -6.79 19.01 -49.54
CA LEU A 7 -7.49 18.25 -48.49
C LEU A 7 -7.14 16.75 -48.54
N SER A 8 -6.98 16.18 -49.74
CA SER A 8 -6.56 14.78 -49.91
C SER A 8 -5.14 14.52 -49.40
N ILE A 9 -4.22 15.47 -49.60
CA ILE A 9 -2.83 15.37 -49.11
C ILE A 9 -2.80 15.43 -47.58
N ILE A 10 -3.59 16.32 -46.98
CA ILE A 10 -3.70 16.43 -45.51
C ILE A 10 -4.25 15.14 -44.92
N VAL A 11 -5.32 14.57 -45.49
CA VAL A 11 -5.88 13.29 -45.03
C VAL A 11 -4.86 12.16 -45.15
N LEU A 12 -4.10 12.09 -46.24
CA LEU A 12 -3.06 11.07 -46.42
C LEU A 12 -1.93 11.21 -45.39
N LEU A 13 -1.53 12.43 -45.05
CA LEU A 13 -0.52 12.70 -44.01
C LEU A 13 -1.02 12.32 -42.61
N PHE A 14 -2.28 12.61 -42.29
CA PHE A 14 -2.90 12.17 -41.02
C PHE A 14 -2.99 10.65 -40.92
N VAL A 15 -3.33 9.96 -42.01
CA VAL A 15 -3.38 8.50 -42.06
C VAL A 15 -1.99 7.88 -41.93
N LEU A 16 -0.97 8.44 -42.60
CA LEU A 16 0.41 7.99 -42.43
C LEU A 16 0.91 8.17 -40.99
N PHE A 17 0.63 9.33 -40.40
CA PHE A 17 1.01 9.63 -39.01
C PHE A 17 0.34 8.66 -38.03
N ALA A 18 -0.95 8.37 -38.22
CA ALA A 18 -1.68 7.40 -37.40
C ALA A 18 -1.09 5.98 -37.51
N ILE A 19 -0.75 5.52 -38.72
CA ILE A 19 -0.15 4.19 -38.95
C ILE A 19 1.23 4.08 -38.28
N VAL A 20 2.03 5.15 -38.31
CA VAL A 20 3.34 5.21 -37.64
C VAL A 20 3.17 5.15 -36.12
N THR A 21 2.24 5.91 -35.55
CA THR A 21 1.99 5.89 -34.09
C THR A 21 1.46 4.54 -33.60
N LEU A 22 0.65 3.84 -34.40
CA LEU A 22 0.08 2.54 -34.04
C LEU A 22 1.14 1.42 -34.04
N SER A 23 2.16 1.51 -34.91
CA SER A 23 3.25 0.54 -34.95
C SER A 23 4.19 0.65 -33.74
N ILE A 24 4.39 1.85 -33.19
CA ILE A 24 5.28 2.08 -32.04
C ILE A 24 4.71 1.46 -30.75
N SER A 25 3.38 1.44 -30.59
CA SER A 25 2.76 0.94 -29.34
C SER A 25 2.85 -0.58 -29.14
N LYS A 26 3.13 -1.38 -30.17
CA LYS A 26 3.10 -2.85 -30.08
C LYS A 26 4.43 -3.50 -29.69
N VAL A 27 5.54 -2.77 -29.69
CA VAL A 27 6.89 -3.34 -29.48
C VAL A 27 7.32 -3.37 -28.00
N ALA A 28 6.62 -2.67 -27.10
CA ALA A 28 7.03 -2.54 -25.69
C ALA A 28 6.65 -3.72 -24.77
N SER A 29 5.91 -4.72 -25.24
CA SER A 29 5.18 -5.64 -24.34
C SER A 29 5.86 -6.98 -24.00
N SER A 30 7.16 -7.17 -24.25
CA SER A 30 7.77 -8.48 -24.02
C SER A 30 9.17 -8.41 -23.45
N LEU A 31 9.32 -8.03 -22.17
CA LEU A 31 10.36 -8.50 -21.25
C LEU A 31 9.99 -8.19 -19.78
N ILE A 32 8.88 -8.75 -19.28
CA ILE A 32 8.68 -8.84 -17.83
C ILE A 32 9.24 -10.18 -17.40
N VAL A 33 10.51 -10.19 -16.99
CA VAL A 33 11.11 -11.34 -16.31
C VAL A 33 10.38 -11.48 -14.98
N LYS A 34 9.49 -12.48 -14.89
CA LYS A 34 8.79 -12.82 -13.66
C LYS A 34 9.80 -13.36 -12.66
N THR A 35 10.29 -12.49 -11.78
CA THR A 35 11.11 -12.88 -10.63
C THR A 35 10.28 -13.84 -9.79
N ARG A 36 10.70 -15.10 -9.67
CA ARG A 36 10.03 -16.06 -8.78
C ARG A 36 10.37 -15.65 -7.36
N SER A 37 9.38 -15.17 -6.60
CA SER A 37 9.56 -14.92 -5.18
C SER A 37 9.69 -16.25 -4.46
N PHE A 38 10.80 -16.45 -3.75
CA PHE A 38 11.09 -17.66 -2.98
C PHE A 38 9.97 -18.03 -1.98
N LEU A 39 9.20 -17.03 -1.54
CA LEU A 39 8.10 -17.19 -0.59
C LEU A 39 6.70 -17.20 -1.25
N ALA A 40 6.60 -17.25 -2.57
CA ALA A 40 5.32 -17.16 -3.29
C ALA A 40 4.32 -18.25 -2.88
N ASP A 41 4.83 -19.45 -2.63
CA ASP A 41 4.04 -20.65 -2.44
C ASP A 41 3.87 -21.02 -0.95
N ILE A 42 4.30 -20.14 -0.03
CA ILE A 42 4.18 -20.40 1.41
C ILE A 42 2.74 -20.13 1.84
N PRO A 43 2.02 -21.14 2.36
CA PRO A 43 0.67 -20.94 2.87
C PRO A 43 0.70 -20.05 4.11
N ILE A 44 -0.27 -19.13 4.20
CA ILE A 44 -0.46 -18.30 5.39
C ILE A 44 -1.04 -19.18 6.49
N GLY A 45 -0.40 -19.19 7.67
CA GLY A 45 -0.90 -19.90 8.84
C GLY A 45 -2.26 -19.35 9.31
N THR A 46 -3.01 -20.18 10.04
CA THR A 46 -4.29 -19.74 10.62
C THR A 46 -4.06 -18.53 11.53
N PRO A 47 -4.81 -17.43 11.35
CA PRO A 47 -4.66 -16.25 12.21
C PRO A 47 -4.92 -16.60 13.68
N ASP A 48 -4.14 -16.04 14.59
CA ASP A 48 -4.30 -16.26 16.03
C ASP A 48 -5.71 -15.83 16.50
N ALA A 49 -6.33 -16.64 17.36
CA ALA A 49 -7.70 -16.41 17.79
C ALA A 49 -7.88 -15.07 18.52
N ILE A 50 -6.92 -14.62 19.31
CA ILE A 50 -6.96 -13.33 20.03
C ILE A 50 -6.75 -12.18 19.04
N LEU A 51 -5.80 -12.31 18.11
CA LEU A 51 -5.56 -11.30 17.07
C LEU A 51 -6.77 -11.12 16.15
N GLN A 52 -7.48 -12.19 15.80
CA GLN A 52 -8.71 -12.11 15.01
C GLN A 52 -9.80 -11.25 15.66
N ILE A 53 -9.92 -11.29 17.00
CA ILE A 53 -10.94 -10.49 17.71
C ILE A 53 -10.56 -9.01 17.64
N VAL A 54 -9.28 -8.67 17.77
CA VAL A 54 -8.78 -7.30 17.61
C VAL A 54 -9.02 -6.78 16.20
N GLU A 55 -8.81 -7.61 15.18
CA GLU A 55 -9.14 -7.23 13.80
C GLU A 55 -10.64 -7.01 13.59
N LYS A 56 -11.49 -7.87 14.15
CA LYS A 56 -12.96 -7.68 14.12
C LYS A 56 -13.36 -6.38 14.82
N PHE A 57 -12.73 -6.05 15.96
CA PHE A 57 -12.92 -4.77 16.65
C PHE A 57 -12.51 -3.57 15.78
N LYS A 58 -11.37 -3.66 15.08
CA LYS A 58 -10.92 -2.61 14.15
C LYS A 58 -11.90 -2.43 12.98
N ARG A 59 -12.42 -3.54 12.42
CA ARG A 59 -13.40 -3.52 11.31
C ARG A 59 -14.81 -3.06 11.72
N CYS A 60 -15.19 -3.21 12.99
CA CYS A 60 -16.50 -2.78 13.49
C CYS A 60 -16.63 -1.25 13.42
N LYS A 61 -17.75 -0.76 12.85
CA LYS A 61 -18.06 0.68 12.72
C LYS A 61 -19.03 1.21 13.80
N ASP A 62 -19.54 0.34 14.67
CA ASP A 62 -20.44 0.77 15.75
C ASP A 62 -19.66 1.66 16.73
N PRO A 63 -20.14 2.88 17.04
CA PRO A 63 -19.48 3.79 17.97
C PRO A 63 -19.47 3.27 19.42
N ARG A 64 -20.28 2.27 19.77
CA ARG A 64 -20.38 1.69 21.12
C ARG A 64 -19.46 0.48 21.33
N LYS A 65 -18.60 0.17 20.35
CA LYS A 65 -17.69 -0.99 20.45
C LYS A 65 -16.69 -0.81 21.59
N VAL A 66 -16.44 -1.88 22.34
CA VAL A 66 -15.45 -1.92 23.44
C VAL A 66 -14.42 -3.02 23.17
N ASN A 67 -13.14 -2.73 23.42
CA ASN A 67 -12.05 -3.70 23.24
C ASN A 67 -11.73 -4.40 24.58
N ILE A 68 -12.08 -5.69 24.68
CA ILE A 68 -11.83 -6.55 25.86
C ILE A 68 -10.75 -7.62 25.55
N CYS A 69 -10.15 -7.60 24.36
CA CYS A 69 -9.41 -8.75 23.83
C CYS A 69 -7.97 -8.84 24.38
N ILE A 70 -7.30 -7.69 24.48
CA ILE A 70 -5.91 -7.60 24.94
C ILE A 70 -5.94 -6.96 26.32
N GLY A 71 -5.28 -7.58 27.30
CA GLY A 71 -5.05 -7.06 28.65
C GLY A 71 -4.08 -5.87 28.67
N ALA A 72 -4.32 -4.87 27.84
CA ALA A 72 -3.59 -3.62 27.81
C ALA A 72 -4.34 -2.60 28.66
N TYR A 73 -3.66 -2.02 29.65
CA TYR A 73 -4.24 -1.00 30.49
C TYR A 73 -4.58 0.25 29.67
N ARG A 74 -5.78 0.77 29.88
CA ARG A 74 -6.32 1.95 29.18
C ARG A 74 -6.83 2.95 30.20
N ASP A 75 -6.76 4.22 29.86
CA ASP A 75 -7.36 5.30 30.64
C ASP A 75 -8.89 5.34 30.50
N GLU A 76 -9.51 6.31 31.16
CA GLU A 76 -10.96 6.56 31.14
C GLU A 76 -11.50 6.85 29.72
N ILE A 77 -10.63 7.22 28.78
CA ILE A 77 -10.96 7.57 27.38
C ILE A 77 -10.68 6.37 26.46
N GLY A 78 -10.12 5.27 26.99
CA GLY A 78 -9.78 4.06 26.24
C GLY A 78 -8.43 4.12 25.51
N SER A 79 -7.57 5.11 25.82
CA SER A 79 -6.23 5.24 25.24
C SER A 79 -5.19 4.45 26.04
N PRO A 80 -4.13 3.92 25.41
CA PRO A 80 -3.04 3.25 26.12
C PRO A 80 -2.32 4.23 27.07
N VAL A 81 -2.07 3.78 28.30
CA VAL A 81 -1.37 4.61 29.31
C VAL A 81 0.09 4.19 29.41
N ILE A 82 0.99 5.17 29.30
CA ILE A 82 2.41 5.00 29.59
C ILE A 82 2.64 5.32 31.07
N LEU A 83 3.32 4.43 31.78
CA LEU A 83 3.64 4.62 33.19
C LEU A 83 4.75 5.68 33.35
N SER A 84 4.59 6.58 34.32
CA SER A 84 5.58 7.64 34.61
C SER A 84 6.96 7.09 34.91
N SER A 85 7.04 5.94 35.61
CA SER A 85 8.30 5.24 35.89
C SER A 85 9.03 4.80 34.61
N VAL A 86 8.29 4.33 33.62
CA VAL A 86 8.84 3.89 32.32
C VAL A 86 9.36 5.10 31.54
N THR A 87 8.62 6.21 31.54
CA THR A 87 9.06 7.45 30.89
C THR A 87 10.35 7.99 31.50
N GLU A 88 10.51 7.98 32.83
CA GLU A 88 11.76 8.42 33.46
C GLU A 88 12.93 7.46 33.16
N ALA A 89 12.69 6.15 33.17
CA ALA A 89 13.71 5.17 32.78
C ALA A 89 14.18 5.37 31.34
N GLU A 90 13.26 5.63 30.40
CA GLU A 90 13.58 5.91 29.00
C GLU A 90 14.45 7.17 28.84
N LYS A 91 14.15 8.24 29.60
CA LYS A 91 14.98 9.46 29.65
C LYS A 91 16.38 9.18 30.18
N MET A 92 16.52 8.31 31.18
CA MET A 92 17.84 7.93 31.71
C MET A 92 18.63 7.13 30.67
N MET A 93 17.99 6.17 29.99
CA MET A 93 18.62 5.39 28.91
C MET A 93 19.09 6.29 27.77
N MET A 94 18.27 7.23 27.31
CA MET A 94 18.64 8.16 26.23
C MET A 94 19.82 9.07 26.58
N LYS A 95 20.05 9.36 27.87
CA LYS A 95 21.18 10.18 28.33
C LYS A 95 22.50 9.43 28.36
N ASP A 96 22.48 8.10 28.38
CA ASP A 96 23.67 7.27 28.44
C ASP A 96 23.97 6.63 27.06
N PRO A 97 24.85 7.24 26.24
CA PRO A 97 25.19 6.74 24.92
C PRO A 97 25.94 5.41 24.93
N SER A 98 26.35 4.88 26.09
CA SER A 98 27.04 3.59 26.20
C SER A 98 26.11 2.37 26.23
N ARG A 99 24.79 2.57 26.29
CA ARG A 99 23.78 1.51 26.46
C ARG A 99 22.92 1.22 25.22
N ASN A 100 23.37 1.66 24.04
CA ASN A 100 22.77 1.33 22.72
C ASN A 100 23.78 0.58 21.85
#